data_AF-A0A7K4BDL8-F1
#
_entry.id   AF-A0A7K4BDL8-F1
#
_cell.length_a   1.000
_cell.length_b   1.000
_cell.length_c   1.000
_cell.angle_alpha   90.00
_cell.angle_beta   90.00
_cell.angle_gamma   90.00
#
_symmetry.space_group_name_H-M   'P 1'
#
loop_
_entity.id
_entity.type
_entity.pdbx_description
1 polymer ?
#
loop_
_entity_poly.entity_id
_entity_poly.type
_entity_poly.pdbx_seq_one_letter_code
_entity_poly.pdbx_strand_id
1 'polypeptide(L)'
;MTLIEILLIILILLVVAFLLFWFYQGSSGRISLRRPVESRVDEYLDRRFANLVEEWGVVRRPKVKRFKEKYETILDSDESKIAEMKQFESEFLGNLSSLEARLDALEKSLDTKK
;
A
#
# COMPACT_ATOMS: atom_id res chain seq x y z
N MET A 1 48.06 41.79 -57.06
CA MET A 1 48.62 40.66 -56.30
C MET A 1 49.94 41.07 -55.69
N THR A 2 49.88 42.02 -54.76
CA THR A 2 51.03 42.43 -53.96
C THR A 2 51.26 41.41 -52.84
N LEU A 3 52.49 41.30 -52.33
CA LEU A 3 52.81 40.46 -51.17
C LEU A 3 51.88 40.74 -49.97
N ILE A 4 51.44 41.99 -49.84
CA ILE A 4 50.54 42.45 -48.78
C ILE A 4 49.14 41.85 -48.94
N GLU A 5 48.59 41.82 -50.16
CA GLU A 5 47.28 41.20 -50.44
C GLU A 5 47.29 39.69 -50.10
N ILE A 6 48.37 39.00 -50.42
CA ILE A 6 48.53 37.56 -50.13
C ILE A 6 48.58 37.32 -48.62
N LEU A 7 49.31 38.16 -47.88
CA LEU A 7 49.40 38.08 -46.42
C LEU A 7 48.03 38.30 -45.76
N LEU A 8 47.24 39.24 -46.28
CA LEU A 8 45.91 39.58 -45.75
C LEU A 8 44.90 38.45 -45.98
N ILE A 9 44.94 37.80 -47.15
CA ILE A 9 44.12 36.62 -47.44
C ILE A 9 44.44 35.47 -46.49
N ILE A 10 45.73 35.21 -46.23
CA ILE A 10 46.16 34.15 -45.30
C ILE A 10 45.66 34.44 -43.88
N LEU A 11 45.74 35.69 -43.43
CA LEU A 11 45.25 36.11 -42.10
C LEU A 11 43.74 35.85 -41.96
N ILE A 12 42.95 36.24 -42.97
CA ILE A 12 41.50 36.03 -42.97
C ILE A 12 41.19 34.53 -42.93
N LEU A 13 41.89 33.73 -43.72
CA LEU A 13 41.74 32.27 -43.73
C LEU A 13 42.02 31.66 -42.35
N LEU A 14 43.03 32.17 -41.65
CA LEU A 14 43.39 31.75 -40.29
C LEU A 14 42.29 32.11 -39.28
N VAL A 15 41.71 33.30 -39.36
CA VAL A 15 40.59 33.73 -38.50
C VAL A 15 39.35 32.88 -38.76
N VAL A 16 39.02 32.61 -40.02
CA VAL A 16 37.89 31.74 -40.39
C VAL A 16 38.12 30.31 -39.90
N ALA A 17 39.33 29.77 -40.08
CA ALA A 17 39.69 28.46 -39.57
C ALA A 17 39.63 28.40 -38.04
N PHE A 18 40.05 29.46 -37.34
CA PHE A 18 39.96 29.58 -35.89
C PHE A 18 38.50 29.62 -35.41
N LEU A 19 37.64 30.40 -36.09
CA LEU A 19 36.21 30.44 -35.78
C LEU A 19 35.53 29.10 -36.03
N LEU A 20 35.84 28.43 -37.14
CA LEU A 20 35.32 27.09 -37.43
C LEU A 20 35.82 26.08 -36.39
N PHE A 21 37.12 26.09 -36.07
CA PHE A 21 37.70 25.23 -35.04
C PHE A 21 37.02 25.45 -33.69
N TRP A 22 36.87 26.70 -33.27
CA TRP A 22 36.20 27.06 -32.02
C TRP A 22 34.71 26.71 -32.05
N PHE A 23 34.04 26.85 -33.20
CA PHE A 23 32.65 26.44 -33.37
C PHE A 23 32.47 24.92 -33.30
N TYR A 24 33.34 24.14 -33.95
CA TYR A 24 33.33 22.67 -33.86
C TYR A 24 33.70 22.19 -32.45
N GLN A 25 34.63 22.86 -31.78
CA GLN A 25 35.01 22.55 -30.40
C GLN A 25 33.91 22.98 -29.41
N GLY A 26 33.22 24.10 -29.66
CA GLY A 26 32.08 24.61 -28.90
C GLY A 26 30.80 23.79 -29.12
N SER A 27 30.57 23.25 -30.33
CA SER A 27 29.47 22.31 -30.60
C SER A 27 29.73 20.92 -30.03
N SER A 28 31.01 20.57 -29.80
CA SER A 28 31.41 19.35 -29.08
C SER A 28 31.55 19.57 -27.57
N GLY A 29 31.52 20.84 -27.13
CA GLY A 29 31.28 21.22 -25.74
C GLY A 29 29.89 20.76 -25.41
N ARG A 30 29.79 19.56 -24.80
CA ARG A 30 28.57 18.92 -24.33
C ARG A 30 27.54 19.99 -23.99
N ILE A 31 26.65 20.28 -24.93
CA ILE A 31 25.30 20.69 -24.60
C ILE A 31 24.79 19.44 -23.91
N SER A 32 25.11 19.36 -22.62
CA SER A 32 24.28 18.65 -21.69
C SER A 32 22.95 19.35 -21.86
N LEU A 33 22.15 18.85 -22.81
CA LEU A 33 20.78 18.52 -22.51
C LEU A 33 20.89 17.78 -21.19
N ARG A 34 20.89 18.54 -20.09
CA ARG A 34 20.44 18.05 -18.81
C ARG A 34 19.11 17.44 -19.20
N ARG A 35 19.09 16.10 -19.32
CA ARG A 35 17.86 15.35 -19.09
C ARG A 35 17.20 16.09 -17.93
N PRO A 36 15.93 16.51 -18.06
CA PRO A 36 15.24 17.10 -16.92
C PRO A 36 15.57 16.19 -15.75
N VAL A 37 16.20 16.76 -14.73
CA VAL A 37 16.63 16.00 -13.56
C VAL A 37 15.33 15.46 -13.02
N GLU A 38 15.04 14.21 -13.35
CA GLU A 38 13.89 13.47 -12.85
C GLU A 38 13.97 13.65 -11.35
N SER A 39 13.03 14.42 -10.84
CA SER A 39 13.26 15.21 -9.64
C SER A 39 13.56 14.21 -8.53
N ARG A 40 14.69 14.36 -7.84
CA ARG A 40 14.98 13.52 -6.66
C ARG A 40 13.87 13.61 -5.62
N VAL A 41 13.10 14.70 -5.69
CA VAL A 41 11.86 14.91 -4.93
C VAL A 41 10.77 13.94 -5.40
N ASP A 42 10.58 13.73 -6.69
CA ASP A 42 9.61 12.77 -7.24
C ASP A 42 9.97 11.34 -6.83
N GLU A 43 11.24 10.94 -6.98
CA GLU A 43 11.68 9.60 -6.55
C GLU A 43 11.53 9.40 -5.03
N TYR A 44 11.80 10.45 -4.24
CA TYR A 44 11.60 10.41 -2.79
C TYR A 44 10.12 10.36 -2.41
N LEU A 45 9.29 11.13 -3.11
CA LEU A 45 7.83 11.13 -2.91
C LEU A 45 7.25 9.77 -3.28
N ASP A 46 7.61 9.19 -4.42
CA ASP A 46 7.14 7.86 -4.84
C ASP A 46 7.51 6.78 -3.83
N ARG A 47 8.75 6.77 -3.33
CA ARG A 47 9.17 5.83 -2.29
C ARG A 47 8.40 6.04 -0.98
N ARG A 48 8.19 7.30 -0.60
CA ARG A 48 7.48 7.64 0.65
C ARG A 48 5.99 7.33 0.54
N PHE A 49 5.37 7.58 -0.62
CA PHE A 49 3.99 7.19 -0.91
C PHE A 49 3.84 5.68 -0.97
N ALA A 50 4.78 4.94 -1.56
CA ALA A 50 4.76 3.47 -1.53
C ALA A 50 4.80 2.92 -0.09
N ASN A 51 5.67 3.49 0.76
CA ASN A 51 5.76 3.10 2.16
C ASN A 51 4.52 3.50 2.96
N LEU A 52 3.97 4.70 2.73
CA LEU A 52 2.71 5.15 3.35
C LEU A 52 1.52 4.31 2.88
N VAL A 53 1.48 3.87 1.62
CA VAL A 53 0.47 2.94 1.10
C VAL A 53 0.70 1.51 1.63
N GLU A 54 1.91 1.13 1.99
CA GLU A 54 2.14 -0.14 2.68
C GLU A 54 1.72 -0.08 4.14
N GLU A 55 2.02 1.03 4.82
CA GLU A 55 1.76 1.24 6.24
C GLU A 55 0.29 1.59 6.53
N TRP A 56 -0.36 2.36 5.65
CA TRP A 56 -1.75 2.83 5.79
C TRP A 56 -2.69 2.31 4.71
N GLY A 57 -2.18 1.72 3.64
CA GLY A 57 -3.00 1.36 2.49
C GLY A 57 -3.78 0.08 2.72
N VAL A 58 -5.09 0.27 2.90
CA VAL A 58 -6.16 -0.45 2.22
C VAL A 58 -5.68 -1.80 1.69
N VAL A 59 -5.90 -2.85 2.49
CA VAL A 59 -5.55 -4.23 2.13
C VAL A 59 -5.98 -4.48 0.68
N ARG A 60 -5.02 -4.74 -0.20
CA ARG A 60 -5.32 -4.97 -1.63
C ARG A 60 -6.37 -6.07 -1.74
N ARG A 61 -7.38 -5.89 -2.60
CA ARG A 61 -8.46 -6.89 -2.85
C ARG A 61 -8.00 -8.36 -2.87
N PRO A 62 -6.88 -8.74 -3.51
CA PRO A 62 -6.39 -10.13 -3.46
C PRO A 62 -5.94 -10.60 -2.07
N LYS A 63 -5.33 -9.73 -1.25
CA LYS A 63 -4.97 -10.05 0.14
C LYS A 63 -6.22 -10.21 1.01
N VAL A 64 -7.24 -9.36 0.82
CA VAL A 64 -8.55 -9.51 1.48
C VAL A 64 -9.22 -10.82 1.07
N LYS A 65 -9.18 -11.16 -0.23
CA LYS A 65 -9.77 -12.41 -0.73
C LYS A 65 -9.12 -13.64 -0.12
N ARG A 66 -7.78 -13.68 -0.06
CA ARG A 66 -7.04 -14.78 0.59
C ARG A 66 -7.29 -14.86 2.09
N PHE A 67 -7.43 -13.72 2.76
CA PHE A 67 -7.80 -13.68 4.17
C PHE A 67 -9.22 -14.22 4.36
N LYS A 68 -10.19 -13.76 3.55
CA LYS A 68 -11.57 -14.26 3.56
C LYS A 68 -11.60 -15.77 3.33
N GLU A 69 -11.00 -16.27 2.25
CA GLU A 69 -10.94 -17.71 1.94
C GLU A 69 -10.33 -18.55 3.07
N LYS A 70 -9.33 -18.02 3.79
CA LYS A 70 -8.67 -18.74 4.89
C LYS A 70 -9.50 -18.77 6.18
N TYR A 71 -10.17 -17.68 6.51
CA TYR A 71 -10.84 -17.51 7.79
C TYR A 71 -12.35 -17.70 7.74
N GLU A 72 -12.98 -17.64 6.57
CA GLU A 72 -14.43 -17.83 6.38
C GLU A 72 -14.90 -19.18 6.90
N THR A 73 -14.20 -20.28 6.56
CA THR A 73 -14.57 -21.62 7.06
C THR A 73 -14.39 -21.77 8.57
N ILE A 74 -13.40 -21.10 9.15
CA ILE A 74 -13.15 -21.13 10.60
C ILE A 74 -14.22 -20.30 11.31
N LEU A 75 -14.51 -19.11 10.81
CA LEU A 75 -15.53 -18.21 11.34
C LEU A 75 -16.93 -18.84 11.26
N ASP A 76 -17.27 -19.49 10.15
CA ASP A 76 -18.55 -20.20 10.00
C ASP A 76 -18.67 -21.35 11.01
N SER A 77 -17.59 -22.10 11.22
CA SER A 77 -17.57 -23.19 12.22
C SER A 77 -17.65 -22.67 13.65
N ASP A 78 -17.04 -21.53 13.95
CA ASP A 78 -17.10 -20.94 15.27
C ASP A 78 -18.46 -20.28 15.54
N GLU A 79 -19.06 -19.67 14.52
CA GLU A 79 -20.44 -19.15 14.58
C GLU A 79 -21.45 -20.29 14.85
N SER A 80 -21.30 -21.44 14.18
CA SER A 80 -22.17 -22.59 14.42
C SER A 80 -22.02 -23.13 15.86
N LYS A 81 -20.79 -23.26 16.37
CA LYS A 81 -20.55 -23.69 17.76
C LYS A 81 -21.15 -22.70 18.77
N ILE A 82 -21.02 -21.39 18.54
CA ILE A 82 -21.60 -20.38 19.42
C ILE A 82 -23.13 -20.48 19.40
N ALA A 83 -23.74 -20.73 18.23
CA ALA A 83 -25.18 -20.94 18.13
C ALA A 83 -25.64 -22.17 18.92
N GLU A 84 -24.94 -23.29 18.79
CA GLU A 84 -25.19 -24.51 19.57
C GLU A 84 -25.05 -24.26 21.08
N MET A 85 -24.01 -23.54 21.50
CA MET A 85 -23.76 -23.22 22.91
C MET A 85 -24.85 -22.34 23.50
N LYS A 86 -25.34 -21.36 22.74
CA LYS A 86 -26.49 -20.52 23.16
C LYS A 86 -27.78 -21.32 23.26
N GLN A 87 -28.01 -22.24 22.32
CA GLN A 87 -29.18 -23.12 22.39
C GLN A 87 -29.10 -23.98 23.65
N PHE A 88 -27.95 -24.61 23.91
CA PHE A 88 -27.72 -25.40 25.12
C PHE A 88 -27.93 -24.57 26.40
N GLU A 89 -27.42 -23.34 26.46
CA GLU A 89 -27.64 -22.43 27.58
C GLU A 89 -29.14 -22.16 27.81
N SER A 90 -29.88 -21.90 26.74
CA SER A 90 -31.32 -21.65 26.84
C SER A 90 -32.11 -22.86 27.33
N GLU A 91 -31.77 -24.06 26.85
CA GLU A 91 -32.38 -25.31 27.28
C GLU A 91 -32.05 -25.62 28.74
N PHE A 92 -30.81 -25.37 29.15
CA PHE A 92 -30.35 -25.57 30.52
C PHE A 92 -31.04 -24.63 31.51
N LEU A 93 -31.18 -23.35 31.16
CA LEU A 93 -31.95 -22.38 31.95
C LEU A 93 -33.43 -22.78 32.07
N GLY A 94 -34.02 -23.26 30.97
CA GLY A 94 -35.38 -23.81 30.99
C GLY A 94 -35.51 -24.99 31.95
N ASN A 95 -34.59 -25.95 31.88
CA ASN A 95 -34.56 -27.11 32.77
C ASN A 95 -34.36 -26.71 34.24
N LEU A 96 -33.48 -25.76 34.53
CA LEU A 96 -33.28 -25.23 35.89
C LEU A 96 -34.55 -24.58 36.43
N SER A 97 -35.22 -23.73 35.64
CA SER A 97 -36.46 -23.09 36.06
C SER A 97 -37.58 -24.10 36.35
N SER A 98 -37.63 -25.19 35.57
CA SER A 98 -38.56 -26.30 35.77
C SER A 98 -38.24 -27.08 37.05
N LEU A 99 -36.96 -27.36 37.30
CA LEU A 99 -36.50 -28.00 38.54
C LEU A 99 -36.82 -27.16 39.77
N GLU A 100 -36.59 -25.85 39.70
CA GLU A 100 -36.91 -24.89 40.77
C GLU A 100 -38.42 -24.86 41.04
N ALA A 101 -39.26 -24.75 40.00
CA ALA A 101 -40.71 -24.79 40.15
C ALA A 101 -41.22 -26.12 40.74
N ARG A 102 -40.57 -27.24 40.41
CA ARG A 102 -40.89 -28.56 40.99
C ARG A 102 -40.45 -28.66 42.45
N LEU A 103 -39.33 -28.05 42.81
CA LEU A 103 -38.84 -27.98 44.19
C LEU A 103 -39.81 -27.16 45.06
N ASP A 104 -40.23 -25.98 44.58
CA ASP A 104 -41.21 -25.12 45.24
C ASP A 104 -42.56 -25.83 45.46
N ALA A 105 -43.02 -26.60 44.46
CA ALA A 105 -44.26 -27.36 44.58
C ALA A 105 -44.14 -28.47 45.64
N LEU A 106 -43.00 -29.14 45.69
CA LEU A 106 -42.71 -30.15 46.72
C LEU A 106 -42.64 -29.53 48.12
N GLU A 107 -41.98 -28.38 48.28
CA GLU A 107 -41.88 -27.66 49.55
C GLU A 107 -43.28 -27.24 50.05
N LYS A 108 -44.11 -26.65 49.19
CA LYS A 108 -45.50 -26.31 49.52
C LYS A 108 -46.31 -27.52 49.95
N SER A 109 -46.12 -28.67 49.29
CA SER A 109 -46.83 -29.91 49.62
C SER A 109 -46.38 -30.52 50.96
N LEU A 110 -45.14 -30.29 51.37
CA LEU A 110 -44.59 -30.71 52.66
C LEU A 110 -45.10 -29.83 53.79
N ASP A 111 -45.14 -28.51 53.58
CA ASP A 111 -45.67 -27.55 54.56
C ASP A 111 -47.17 -27.71 54.80
N THR A 112 -47.95 -28.07 53.78
CA THR A 112 -49.40 -28.34 53.95
C THR A 112 -49.69 -29.67 54.66
N LYS A 113 -48.70 -30.55 54.82
CA LYS A 113 -48.87 -31.87 55.44
C LYS A 113 -48.45 -31.89 56.92
N LYS A 114 -47.89 -30.80 57.43
CA LYS A 114 -47.65 -30.54 58.86
C LYS A 114 -48.85 -29.82 59.48
#